data_AF-A0A7S3CS90-F1
#
_entry.id   AF-A0A7S3CS90-F1
#
_cell.length_a   1.000
_cell.length_b   1.000
_cell.length_c   1.000
_cell.angle_alpha   90.00
_cell.angle_beta   90.00
_cell.angle_gamma   90.00
#
_symmetry.space_group_name_H-M   'P 1'
#
loop_
_entity.id
_entity.type
_entity.pdbx_description
1 polymer ?
#
loop_
_entity_poly.entity_id
_entity_poly.type
_entity_poly.pdbx_seq_one_letter_code
_entity_poly.pdbx_strand_id
1 'polypeptide(L)'
;DKVVATFMDNVSKQIEAQTNTYDKEMNRYEKSITMLQSALNMIHRDCHQHAECLVEIARCKRLLAVNKKHLRGQWRQDALEVDELAMNRASLGAEEEQDKNR
;
A
#
# COMPACT_ATOMS: atom_id res chain seq x y z
N ASP A 1 9.65 32.15 -9.58
CA ASP A 1 11.04 31.68 -9.42
C ASP A 1 11.24 30.41 -10.26
N LYS A 2 12.02 30.50 -11.35
CA LYS A 2 12.18 29.41 -12.34
C LYS A 2 12.86 28.19 -11.72
N VAL A 3 13.73 28.40 -10.73
CA VAL A 3 14.44 27.34 -10.00
C VAL A 3 13.45 26.48 -9.21
N VAL A 4 12.54 27.13 -8.48
CA VAL A 4 11.48 26.45 -7.71
C VAL A 4 10.57 25.64 -8.64
N ALA A 5 10.19 26.19 -9.79
CA ALA A 5 9.35 25.48 -10.76
C ALA A 5 10.03 24.21 -11.30
N THR A 6 11.31 24.30 -11.68
CA THR A 6 12.08 23.13 -12.13
C THR A 6 12.29 22.09 -11.03
N PHE A 7 12.52 22.54 -9.80
CA PHE A 7 12.63 21.64 -8.65
C PHE A 7 11.32 20.86 -8.43
N MET A 8 10.18 21.56 -8.40
CA MET A 8 8.87 20.92 -8.21
C MET A 8 8.54 19.94 -9.34
N ASP A 9 8.85 20.27 -10.60
CA ASP A 9 8.67 19.37 -11.74
C ASP A 9 9.51 18.07 -11.60
N ASN A 10 10.77 18.20 -11.16
CA ASN A 10 11.63 17.05 -10.92
C ASN A 10 11.13 16.17 -9.77
N VAL A 11 10.64 16.77 -8.68
CA VAL A 11 10.05 16.05 -7.55
C VAL A 11 8.79 15.29 -8.00
N SER A 12 7.89 15.93 -8.74
CA SER A 12 6.69 15.29 -9.28
C SER A 12 7.03 14.08 -10.15
N LYS A 13 8.03 14.20 -11.04
CA LYS A 13 8.50 13.09 -11.88
C LYS A 13 9.05 11.92 -11.05
N GLN A 14 9.76 12.20 -9.96
CA GLN A 14 10.25 11.15 -9.06
C GLN A 14 9.11 10.43 -8.35
N ILE A 15 8.12 11.18 -7.85
CA ILE A 15 6.91 10.63 -7.20
C ILE A 15 6.13 9.74 -8.19
N GLU A 16 5.93 10.19 -9.42
CA GLU A 16 5.26 9.42 -10.47
C GLU A 16 6.04 8.14 -10.81
N ALA A 17 7.36 8.23 -11.01
CA ALA A 17 8.19 7.07 -11.31
C ALA A 17 8.15 6.02 -10.18
N GLN A 18 8.16 6.48 -8.92
CA GLN A 18 8.05 5.63 -7.76
C GLN A 18 6.66 4.98 -7.64
N THR A 19 5.59 5.76 -7.86
CA THR A 19 4.20 5.28 -7.88
C THR A 19 4.03 4.17 -8.92
N ASN A 20 4.47 4.42 -10.16
CA ASN A 20 4.45 3.44 -11.25
C ASN A 20 5.22 2.16 -10.92
N THR A 21 6.29 2.26 -10.13
CA THR A 21 7.08 1.10 -9.70
C THR A 21 6.29 0.27 -8.70
N TYR A 22 5.66 0.89 -7.71
CA TYR A 22 4.80 0.19 -6.76
C TYR A 22 3.61 -0.48 -7.44
N ASP A 23 2.95 0.20 -8.40
CA ASP A 23 1.82 -0.38 -9.13
C ASP A 23 2.21 -1.62 -9.93
N LYS A 24 3.37 -1.60 -10.60
CA LYS A 24 3.90 -2.78 -11.33
C LYS A 24 4.15 -3.95 -10.38
N GLU A 25 4.79 -3.69 -9.25
CA GLU A 25 5.09 -4.72 -8.26
C GLU A 25 3.81 -5.26 -7.61
N MET A 26 2.83 -4.41 -7.31
CA MET A 26 1.53 -4.84 -6.78
C MET A 26 0.79 -5.75 -7.75
N ASN A 27 0.71 -5.36 -9.03
CA ASN A 27 0.12 -6.19 -10.07
C ASN A 27 0.81 -7.55 -10.20
N ARG A 28 2.14 -7.59 -10.02
CA ARG A 28 2.91 -8.83 -10.03
C ARG A 28 2.52 -9.73 -8.85
N TYR A 29 2.47 -9.19 -7.63
CA TYR A 29 2.09 -9.97 -6.45
C TYR A 29 0.66 -10.49 -6.53
N GLU A 30 -0.29 -9.69 -7.03
CA GLU A 30 -1.69 -10.11 -7.20
C GLU A 30 -1.82 -11.26 -8.20
N LYS A 31 -1.09 -11.21 -9.32
CA LYS A 31 -1.01 -12.32 -10.28
C LYS A 31 -0.36 -13.56 -9.67
N SER A 32 0.76 -13.42 -8.96
CA SER A 32 1.43 -14.54 -8.28
C SER A 32 0.52 -15.21 -7.26
N ILE A 33 -0.22 -14.44 -6.45
CA ILE A 33 -1.19 -14.98 -5.49
C ILE A 33 -2.25 -15.81 -6.23
N THR A 34 -2.80 -15.29 -7.31
CA THR A 34 -3.86 -15.95 -8.10
C THR A 34 -3.36 -17.27 -8.71
N MET A 35 -2.15 -17.27 -9.28
CA MET A 35 -1.52 -18.47 -9.84
C MET A 35 -1.23 -19.51 -8.76
N LEU A 36 -0.65 -19.09 -7.64
CA LEU A 36 -0.33 -19.98 -6.52
C LEU A 36 -1.58 -20.57 -5.89
N GLN A 37 -2.66 -19.79 -5.73
CA GLN A 37 -3.94 -20.30 -5.24
C GLN A 37 -4.53 -21.35 -6.19
N SER A 38 -4.42 -21.15 -7.51
CA SER A 38 -4.81 -22.14 -8.50
C SER A 38 -3.97 -23.41 -8.39
N ALA A 39 -2.64 -23.26 -8.27
CA ALA A 39 -1.71 -24.37 -8.11
C ALA A 39 -1.95 -25.15 -6.80
N LEU A 40 -2.29 -24.46 -5.71
CA LEU A 40 -2.60 -25.07 -4.42
C LEU A 40 -3.75 -26.08 -4.51
N ASN A 41 -4.75 -25.82 -5.36
CA ASN A 41 -5.87 -26.74 -5.60
C ASN A 41 -5.45 -28.04 -6.32
N MET A 42 -4.27 -28.05 -6.96
CA MET A 42 -3.72 -29.19 -7.69
C MET A 42 -2.70 -30.00 -6.86
N ILE A 43 -2.28 -29.49 -5.71
CA ILE A 43 -1.27 -30.12 -4.86
C ILE A 43 -1.96 -30.74 -3.64
N HIS A 44 -1.65 -32.00 -3.35
CA HIS A 44 -2.18 -32.68 -2.16
C HIS A 44 -1.68 -32.01 -0.87
N ARG A 45 -2.54 -31.90 0.15
CA ARG A 45 -2.27 -31.12 1.38
C ARG A 45 -1.05 -31.62 2.16
N ASP A 46 -0.78 -32.91 2.10
CA ASP A 46 0.32 -33.54 2.83
C ASP A 46 1.67 -33.46 2.08
N CYS A 47 1.69 -32.90 0.88
CA CYS A 47 2.92 -32.68 0.14
C CYS A 47 3.65 -31.43 0.64
N HIS A 48 4.99 -31.49 0.71
CA HIS A 48 5.81 -30.34 1.12
C HIS A 48 5.57 -29.10 0.24
N GLN A 49 5.34 -29.30 -1.07
CA GLN A 49 5.05 -28.21 -2.00
C GLN A 49 3.76 -27.46 -1.67
N HIS A 50 2.79 -28.11 -1.00
CA HIS A 50 1.56 -27.43 -0.56
C HIS A 50 1.89 -26.40 0.52
N ALA A 51 2.75 -26.75 1.48
CA ALA A 51 3.22 -25.83 2.51
C ALA A 51 4.07 -24.70 1.92
N GLU A 52 4.97 -25.00 0.98
CA GLU A 52 5.76 -23.99 0.27
C GLU A 52 4.88 -22.99 -0.49
N CYS A 53 3.86 -23.49 -1.18
CA CYS A 53 2.90 -22.65 -1.90
C CYS A 53 2.13 -21.72 -0.94
N LEU A 54 1.70 -22.21 0.22
CA LEU A 54 1.07 -21.38 1.26
C LEU A 54 2.01 -20.29 1.80
N VAL A 55 3.28 -20.63 2.03
CA VAL A 55 4.30 -19.67 2.49
C VAL A 55 4.50 -18.58 1.45
N GLU A 56 4.61 -18.94 0.17
CA GLU A 56 4.80 -17.96 -0.89
C GLU A 56 3.56 -17.07 -1.10
N ILE A 57 2.34 -17.63 -1.01
CA ILE A 57 1.10 -16.84 -1.00
C ILE A 57 1.12 -15.82 0.16
N ALA A 58 1.51 -16.24 1.36
CA ALA A 58 1.60 -15.37 2.52
C ALA A 58 2.65 -14.26 2.32
N ARG A 59 3.80 -14.59 1.71
CA ARG A 59 4.84 -13.64 1.35
C ARG A 59 4.33 -12.60 0.35
N CYS A 60 3.70 -13.02 -0.75
CA CYS A 60 3.13 -12.10 -1.74
C CYS A 60 2.06 -11.18 -1.12
N LYS A 61 1.18 -11.70 -0.26
CA LYS A 61 0.18 -10.89 0.45
C LYS A 61 0.82 -9.83 1.35
N ARG A 62 1.90 -10.18 2.06
CA ARG A 62 2.66 -9.23 2.88
C ARG A 62 3.28 -8.13 2.02
N LEU A 63 3.94 -8.48 0.92
CA LEU A 63 4.56 -7.51 0.01
C LEU A 63 3.53 -6.59 -0.64
N LEU A 64 2.38 -7.13 -1.04
CA LEU A 64 1.25 -6.35 -1.54
C LEU A 64 0.75 -5.32 -0.51
N ALA A 65 0.58 -5.74 0.76
CA ALA A 65 0.15 -4.84 1.82
C ALA A 65 1.19 -3.74 2.10
N VAL A 66 2.48 -4.08 2.06
CA VAL A 66 3.57 -3.12 2.21
C VAL A 66 3.55 -2.09 1.09
N ASN A 67 3.47 -2.50 -0.17
CA ASN A 67 3.41 -1.57 -1.31
C ASN A 67 2.17 -0.67 -1.27
N LYS A 68 1.01 -1.22 -0.88
CA LYS A 68 -0.22 -0.42 -0.67
C LYS A 68 -0.03 0.66 0.39
N LYS A 69 0.70 0.38 1.47
CA LYS A 69 1.02 1.39 2.50
C LYS A 69 1.99 2.46 1.99
N HIS A 70 3.01 2.06 1.22
CA HIS A 70 3.97 3.01 0.65
C HIS A 70 3.30 3.99 -0.31
N LEU A 71 2.40 3.51 -1.19
CA LEU A 71 1.60 4.36 -2.08
C LEU A 71 0.69 5.34 -1.33
N ARG A 72 0.20 4.95 -0.15
CA ARG A 72 -0.65 5.81 0.70
C ARG A 72 0.14 6.80 1.55
N GLY A 73 1.47 6.84 1.42
CA GLY A 73 2.30 7.70 2.27
C GLY A 73 2.39 7.23 3.74
N GLN A 74 2.00 5.98 4.05
CA GLN A 74 2.06 5.42 5.40
C GLN A 74 3.37 4.65 5.63
N TRP A 75 4.47 5.38 5.62
CA TRP A 75 5.81 4.85 5.83
C TRP A 75 6.08 4.79 7.35
N ARG A 76 6.89 3.84 7.85
CA ARG A 76 7.00 3.58 9.30
C ARG A 76 7.40 4.78 10.17
N GLN A 77 7.98 5.83 9.59
CA GLN A 77 8.27 7.09 10.28
C GLN A 77 7.08 8.06 10.26
N ASP A 78 6.35 8.14 9.15
CA ASP A 78 5.21 9.05 8.99
C ASP A 78 3.88 8.43 9.46
N ALA A 79 3.78 7.11 9.62
CA ALA A 79 2.50 6.46 9.90
C ALA A 79 1.91 6.86 11.26
N LEU A 80 2.74 7.10 12.28
CA LEU A 80 2.28 7.60 13.57
C LEU A 80 1.80 9.04 13.47
N GLU A 81 2.55 9.90 12.77
CA GLU A 81 2.25 11.32 12.61
C GLU A 81 1.05 11.53 11.67
N VAL A 82 0.91 10.70 10.63
CA VAL A 82 -0.24 10.66 9.71
C VAL A 82 -1.48 10.07 10.38
N ASP A 83 -1.36 9.02 11.20
CA ASP A 83 -2.49 8.49 11.98
C ASP A 83 -2.95 9.52 13.02
N GLU A 84 -2.04 10.24 13.67
CA GLU A 84 -2.34 11.34 14.58
C GLU A 84 -3.03 12.51 13.84
N LEU A 85 -2.55 12.91 12.67
CA LEU A 85 -3.19 13.93 11.82
C LEU A 85 -4.57 13.48 11.30
N ALA A 86 -4.74 12.20 10.96
CA ALA A 86 -6.01 11.64 10.52
C ALA A 86 -7.04 11.60 11.65
N MET A 87 -6.60 11.22 12.86
CA MET A 87 -7.40 11.27 14.09
C MET A 87 -7.83 12.72 14.39
N ASN A 88 -6.88 13.65 14.34
CA ASN A 88 -7.16 15.08 14.58
C ASN A 88 -8.13 15.68 13.54
N ARG A 89 -8.04 15.29 12.26
CA ARG A 89 -9.03 15.68 11.23
C ARG A 89 -10.42 15.11 11.48
N ALA A 90 -10.51 13.86 11.94
CA ALA A 90 -11.78 13.24 12.28
C ALA A 90 -12.46 13.94 13.46
N SER A 91 -11.67 14.40 14.44
CA SER A 91 -12.14 15.22 15.56
C SER A 91 -12.64 16.59 15.12
N LEU A 92 -11.93 17.27 14.21
CA LEU A 92 -12.35 18.58 13.67
C LEU A 92 -13.63 18.51 12.83
N GLY A 93 -13.82 17.42 12.07
CA GLY A 93 -15.07 17.18 11.33
C GLY A 93 -16.28 16.91 12.24
N ALA A 94 -16.06 16.36 13.43
CA ALA A 94 -17.10 16.13 14.43
C ALA A 94 -17.51 17.43 15.16
N GLU A 95 -16.61 18.41 15.29
CA GLU A 95 -16.90 19.72 15.87
C GLU A 95 -17.71 20.61 14.91
N GLU A 96 -17.44 20.58 13.60
CA GLU A 96 -18.22 21.32 12.59
C GLU A 96 -19.68 20.85 12.47
N GLU A 97 -19.97 19.61 12.84
CA GLU A 97 -21.32 19.03 12.81
C GLU A 97 -22.12 19.35 14.08
N GLN A 98 -21.45 19.66 15.20
CA GLN A 98 -22.11 20.15 16.42
C GLN A 98 -22.46 21.64 16.35
N ASP A 99 -21.65 22.46 15.65
CA ASP A 99 -21.88 23.91 15.53
C ASP A 99 -22.98 24.28 14.51
N LYS A 100 -23.40 23.34 13.64
CA LYS A 100 -24.56 23.51 12.74
C LYS A 100 -25.90 23.12 13.37
N ASN A 101 -25.87 22.45 14.53
CA ASN A 101 -27.06 21.97 15.24
C ASN A 101 -27.35 22.77 16.53
N ARG A 102 -26.75 23.95 16.69
CA ARG A 102 -26.96 24.87 17.81
C ARG A 102 -27.52 26.20 17.33
#